data_AF-A0A3T1D623-F1
#
_entry.id   AF-A0A3T1D623-F1
#
_cell.length_a   1.000
_cell.length_b   1.000
_cell.length_c   1.000
_cell.angle_alpha   90.00
_cell.angle_beta   90.00
_cell.angle_gamma   90.00
#
_symmetry.space_group_name_H-M   'P 1'
#
loop_
_entity.id
_entity.type
_entity.pdbx_description
1 polymer ?
#
loop_
_entity_poly.entity_id
_entity_poly.type
_entity_poly.pdbx_seq_one_letter_code
_entity_poly.pdbx_strand_id
1 'polypeptide(L)'
;MDSIPPTEGIELRKLMKGTPNPNSYFILVDPSVIEIISIIEEGQKQGIVREMNKVLLCQLLYGMITTVIKGYLAEEYPLDEYEIQQTIDACWKSIKV
;
A
#
# COMPACT_ATOMS: atom_id res chain seq x y z
N MET A 1 1.96 10.28 22.52
CA MET A 1 1.98 8.89 22.04
C MET A 1 0.61 8.33 22.35
N ASP A 2 -0.36 8.60 21.47
CA ASP A 2 -1.73 8.14 21.68
C ASP A 2 -1.78 6.67 21.29
N SER A 3 -1.93 5.83 22.31
CA SER A 3 -2.07 4.38 22.17
C SER A 3 -3.32 4.04 21.37
N ILE A 4 -3.14 3.25 20.29
CA ILE A 4 -4.21 2.70 19.47
C ILE A 4 -5.25 2.01 20.37
N PRO A 5 -6.56 2.33 20.22
CA PRO A 5 -7.60 1.76 21.08
C PRO A 5 -7.65 0.23 20.95
N PRO A 6 -7.88 -0.51 22.06
CA PRO A 6 -7.78 -1.98 22.12
C PRO A 6 -8.62 -2.73 21.07
N THR A 7 -9.71 -2.11 20.62
CA THR A 7 -10.72 -2.67 19.72
C THR A 7 -10.23 -2.83 18.29
N GLU A 8 -9.38 -1.91 17.80
CA GLU A 8 -8.82 -1.98 16.43
C GLU A 8 -7.79 -3.12 16.30
N GLY A 9 -7.00 -3.35 17.35
CA GLY A 9 -6.03 -4.44 17.39
C GLY A 9 -6.64 -5.84 17.36
N ILE A 10 -7.90 -6.00 17.79
CA ILE A 10 -8.62 -7.29 17.80
C ILE A 10 -9.14 -7.64 16.40
N GLU A 11 -9.65 -6.67 15.65
CA GLU A 11 -10.12 -6.88 14.27
C GLU A 11 -8.95 -7.18 13.32
N LEU A 12 -7.81 -6.51 13.51
CA LEU A 12 -6.58 -6.80 12.79
C LEU A 12 -6.10 -8.25 13.00
N ARG A 13 -6.19 -8.78 14.23
CA ARG A 13 -5.82 -10.18 14.53
C ARG A 13 -6.73 -11.20 13.84
N LYS A 14 -8.01 -10.90 13.62
CA LYS A 14 -8.94 -11.78 12.92
C LYS A 14 -8.67 -11.84 11.41
N LEU A 15 -8.18 -10.74 10.82
CA LEU A 15 -7.75 -10.65 9.42
C LEU A 15 -6.44 -11.42 9.14
N MET A 16 -5.59 -11.61 10.16
CA MET A 16 -4.26 -12.26 10.06
C MET A 16 -4.27 -13.78 10.24
N LYS A 17 -5.26 -14.52 9.70
CA LYS A 17 -5.23 -15.99 9.72
C LYS A 17 -4.12 -16.52 8.80
N GLY A 18 -2.92 -16.68 9.35
CA GLY A 18 -1.71 -17.20 8.73
C GLY A 18 -0.48 -16.63 9.44
N THR A 19 0.56 -17.43 9.68
CA THR A 19 1.77 -16.99 10.39
C THR A 19 2.37 -15.76 9.70
N PRO A 20 2.37 -14.56 10.32
CA PRO A 20 2.81 -13.35 9.63
C PRO A 20 4.33 -13.34 9.51
N ASN A 21 4.83 -12.88 8.36
CA ASN A 21 6.25 -12.59 8.20
C ASN A 21 6.63 -11.42 9.15
N PRO A 22 7.75 -11.50 9.89
CA PRO A 22 8.17 -10.46 10.84
C PRO A 22 8.28 -9.05 10.21
N ASN A 23 8.57 -8.96 8.90
CA ASN A 23 8.62 -7.70 8.18
C ASN A 23 7.23 -7.15 7.79
N SER A 24 6.18 -7.97 7.89
CA SER A 24 4.78 -7.59 7.68
C SER A 24 4.19 -6.83 8.86
N TYR A 25 4.77 -6.98 10.06
CA TYR A 25 4.30 -6.30 11.27
C TYR A 25 4.46 -4.78 11.17
N PHE A 26 5.51 -4.30 10.49
CA PHE A 26 5.82 -2.87 10.43
C PHE A 26 4.79 -2.06 9.61
N ILE A 27 4.14 -2.69 8.64
CA ILE A 27 3.20 -2.02 7.74
C ILE A 27 1.83 -1.83 8.41
N LEU A 28 1.45 -2.63 9.42
CA LEU A 28 0.08 -2.62 9.97
C LEU A 28 -0.09 -1.87 11.30
N VAL A 29 0.95 -1.22 11.82
CA VAL A 29 0.89 -0.42 13.05
C VAL A 29 1.02 1.09 12.79
N ASP A 30 1.28 1.48 11.55
CA ASP A 30 1.39 2.88 11.16
C ASP A 30 -0.02 3.46 10.89
N PRO A 31 -0.43 4.55 11.57
CA PRO A 31 -1.71 5.19 11.34
C PRO A 31 -1.98 5.56 9.88
N SER A 32 -0.94 5.93 9.11
CA SER A 32 -1.08 6.26 7.70
C SER A 32 -1.51 5.05 6.86
N VAL A 33 -1.09 3.84 7.23
CA VAL A 33 -1.49 2.63 6.50
C VAL A 33 -2.95 2.28 6.77
N ILE A 34 -3.44 2.53 7.97
CA ILE A 34 -4.87 2.36 8.30
C ILE A 34 -5.71 3.32 7.45
N GLU A 35 -5.29 4.58 7.33
CA GLU A 35 -5.97 5.58 6.50
C GLU A 35 -5.97 5.19 5.01
N ILE A 36 -4.84 4.73 4.48
CA ILE A 36 -4.72 4.21 3.11
C ILE A 36 -5.70 3.04 2.88
N ILE A 37 -5.78 2.09 3.81
CA ILE A 37 -6.70 0.96 3.71
C ILE A 37 -8.17 1.43 3.68
N SER A 38 -8.52 2.45 4.47
CA SER A 38 -9.85 3.05 4.46
C SER A 38 -10.18 3.70 3.11
N ILE A 39 -9.24 4.46 2.54
CA ILE A 39 -9.39 5.07 1.21
C ILE A 39 -9.57 4.00 0.12
N ILE A 40 -8.77 2.93 0.16
CA ILE A 40 -8.89 1.81 -0.78
C ILE A 40 -10.27 1.15 -0.66
N GLU A 41 -10.74 0.93 0.57
CA GLU A 41 -12.06 0.34 0.81
C GLU A 41 -13.18 1.17 0.20
N GLU A 42 -13.14 2.48 0.41
CA GLU A 42 -14.15 3.38 -0.13
C GLU A 42 -14.08 3.45 -1.66
N GLY A 43 -12.87 3.51 -2.22
CA GLY A 43 -12.66 3.43 -3.67
C GLY A 43 -13.18 2.13 -4.30
N GLN A 44 -13.08 1.00 -3.58
CA GLN A 44 -13.64 -0.28 -4.01
C GLN A 44 -15.17 -0.27 -3.97
N LYS A 45 -15.78 0.27 -2.90
CA LYS A 45 -17.24 0.41 -2.79
C LYS A 45 -17.83 1.26 -3.91
N GLN A 46 -17.10 2.28 -4.36
CA GLN A 46 -17.51 3.16 -5.46
C GLN A 46 -17.19 2.59 -6.85
N GLY A 47 -16.53 1.42 -6.95
CA GLY A 47 -16.12 0.83 -8.22
C GLY A 47 -15.01 1.60 -8.95
N ILE A 48 -14.26 2.44 -8.23
CA ILE A 48 -13.12 3.20 -8.78
C ILE A 48 -11.85 2.37 -8.71
N VAL A 49 -11.64 1.70 -7.57
CA VAL A 49 -10.51 0.81 -7.31
C VAL A 49 -10.98 -0.63 -7.48
N ARG A 50 -10.15 -1.46 -8.11
CA ARG A 50 -10.44 -2.87 -8.35
C ARG A 50 -10.69 -3.62 -7.05
N GLU A 51 -11.72 -4.47 -7.04
CA GLU A 51 -11.99 -5.38 -5.93
C GLU A 51 -10.85 -6.39 -5.78
N MET A 52 -10.08 -6.23 -4.71
CA MET A 52 -8.98 -7.10 -4.38
C MET A 52 -8.62 -6.98 -2.89
N ASN A 53 -7.79 -7.90 -2.40
CA ASN A 53 -7.27 -7.81 -1.04
C ASN A 53 -6.48 -6.49 -0.87
N LYS A 54 -6.88 -5.67 0.10
CA LYS A 54 -6.34 -4.31 0.33
C LYS A 54 -4.86 -4.32 0.69
N VAL A 55 -4.43 -5.29 1.51
CA VAL A 55 -3.02 -5.46 1.88
C VAL A 55 -2.20 -5.82 0.65
N LEU A 56 -2.70 -6.72 -0.21
CA LEU A 56 -2.06 -7.04 -1.48
C LEU A 56 -1.94 -5.81 -2.38
N LEU A 57 -2.98 -4.99 -2.48
CA LEU A 57 -2.94 -3.74 -3.25
C LEU A 57 -1.83 -2.82 -2.75
N CYS A 58 -1.73 -2.61 -1.43
CA CYS A 58 -0.64 -1.83 -0.83
C CYS A 58 0.74 -2.41 -1.17
N GLN A 59 0.89 -3.75 -1.14
CA GLN A 59 2.15 -4.40 -1.50
C GLN A 59 2.52 -4.22 -2.98
N LEU A 60 1.53 -4.25 -3.88
CA LEU A 60 1.77 -4.01 -5.31
C LEU A 60 2.27 -2.58 -5.55
N LEU A 61 1.59 -1.59 -4.99
CA LEU A 61 2.00 -0.19 -5.11
C LEU A 61 3.38 0.03 -4.51
N TYR A 62 3.62 -0.47 -3.29
CA TYR A 62 4.91 -0.39 -2.62
C TYR A 62 6.03 -1.04 -3.45
N GLY A 63 5.76 -2.22 -4.02
CA GLY A 63 6.70 -2.94 -4.87
C GLY A 63 7.05 -2.19 -6.15
N MET A 64 6.06 -1.60 -6.82
CA MET A 64 6.27 -0.77 -8.01
C MET A 64 7.16 0.43 -7.70
N ILE A 65 6.80 1.22 -6.67
CA ILE A 65 7.52 2.42 -6.28
C ILE A 65 8.96 2.07 -5.83
N THR A 66 9.12 1.04 -5.01
CA THR A 66 10.43 0.62 -4.51
C THR A 66 11.34 0.17 -5.64
N THR A 67 10.81 -0.53 -6.65
CA THR A 67 11.59 -0.99 -7.79
C THR A 67 12.05 0.19 -8.64
N VAL A 68 11.19 1.19 -8.84
CA VAL A 68 11.56 2.42 -9.56
C VAL A 68 12.69 3.17 -8.84
N ILE A 69 12.55 3.39 -7.53
CA ILE A 69 13.57 4.07 -6.73
C ILE A 69 14.90 3.31 -6.78
N LYS A 70 14.87 1.97 -6.71
CA LYS A 70 16.08 1.15 -6.82
C LYS A 70 16.77 1.28 -8.17
N GLY A 71 16.03 1.30 -9.27
CA GLY A 71 16.61 1.50 -10.61
C GLY A 71 17.28 2.86 -10.75
N TYR A 72 16.65 3.92 -10.24
CA TYR A 72 17.27 5.24 -10.15
C TYR A 72 18.55 5.25 -9.31
N LEU A 73 18.52 4.67 -8.11
CA LEU A 73 19.70 4.59 -7.22
C LEU A 73 20.83 3.73 -7.79
N ALA A 74 20.52 2.83 -8.72
CA ALA A 74 21.48 2.03 -9.47
C ALA A 74 21.99 2.74 -10.74
N GLU A 75 21.61 4.01 -10.95
CA GLU A 75 21.98 4.84 -12.10
C GLU A 75 21.50 4.26 -13.45
N GLU A 76 20.45 3.45 -13.45
CA GLU A 76 19.90 2.84 -14.69
C GLU A 76 19.15 3.87 -15.56
N TYR A 77 18.55 4.89 -14.94
CA TYR A 77 17.79 5.98 -15.58
C TYR A 77 17.62 7.17 -14.61
N PRO A 78 17.38 8.40 -15.11
CA PRO A 78 17.02 9.53 -14.25
C PRO A 78 15.60 9.39 -13.67
N LEU A 79 15.35 10.02 -12.52
CA LEU A 79 14.02 10.05 -11.90
C LEU A 79 13.62 11.52 -11.67
N ASP A 80 13.30 12.22 -12.75
CA ASP A 80 12.82 13.59 -12.69
C ASP A 80 11.28 13.66 -12.62
N GLU A 81 10.70 14.85 -12.66
CA GLU A 81 9.24 15.04 -12.57
C GLU A 81 8.47 14.20 -13.60
N TYR A 82 9.05 13.97 -14.78
CA TYR A 82 8.45 13.18 -15.84
C TYR A 82 8.37 11.69 -15.47
N GLU A 83 9.46 11.06 -15.03
CA GLU A 83 9.44 9.65 -14.61
C GLU A 83 8.65 9.44 -13.31
N ILE A 84 8.65 10.43 -12.41
CA ILE A 84 7.79 10.40 -11.21
C ILE A 84 6.33 10.37 -11.62
N GLN A 85 5.90 11.24 -12.54
CA GLN A 85 4.51 11.24 -13.00
C GLN A 85 4.14 9.95 -13.73
N GLN A 86 5.04 9.41 -14.56
CA GLN A 86 4.81 8.10 -15.19
C GLN A 86 4.64 6.97 -14.17
N THR A 87 5.42 7.01 -13.09
CA THR A 87 5.32 6.02 -12.01
C THR A 87 3.96 6.13 -11.30
N ILE A 88 3.52 7.34 -10.98
CA ILE A 88 2.20 7.60 -10.39
C ILE A 88 1.09 7.11 -11.32
N ASP A 89 1.17 7.43 -12.61
CA ASP A 89 0.18 7.01 -13.61
C ASP A 89 0.13 5.49 -13.77
N ALA A 90 1.29 4.82 -13.78
CA ALA A 90 1.38 3.37 -13.86
C ALA A 90 0.79 2.70 -12.61
N CYS A 91 1.10 3.22 -11.42
CA CYS A 91 0.52 2.79 -10.15
C CYS A 91 -1.00 2.95 -10.15
N TRP A 92 -1.52 4.09 -10.62
CA TRP A 92 -2.96 4.31 -10.69
C TRP A 92 -3.64 3.34 -11.67
N LYS A 93 -3.08 3.19 -12.88
CA LYS A 93 -3.60 2.27 -13.90
C LYS A 93 -3.61 0.81 -13.44
N SER A 94 -2.70 0.40 -12.56
CA SER A 94 -2.63 -0.98 -12.08
C SER A 94 -3.75 -1.35 -11.10
N ILE A 95 -4.26 -0.36 -10.35
CA ILE A 95 -5.30 -0.57 -9.32
C ILE A 95 -6.69 -0.11 -9.74
N LYS A 96 -6.80 0.77 -10.74
CA LYS A 96 -8.08 1.26 -11.25
C LYS A 96 -8.85 0.14 -11.96
N VAL A 97 -10.19 0.24 -11.94
CA VAL A 97 -11.11 -0.52 -12.81
C VAL A 97 -11.01 -0.03 -14.25
#